data_AF-A0A7V7QL12-F1
#
_entry.id   AF-A0A7V7QL12-F1
#
_cell.length_a   1.000
_cell.length_b   1.000
_cell.length_c   1.000
_cell.angle_alpha   90.00
_cell.angle_beta   90.00
_cell.angle_gamma   90.00
#
_symmetry.space_group_name_H-M   'P 1'
#
loop_
_entity.id
_entity.type
_entity.pdbx_description
1 polymer ?
#
loop_
_entity_poly.entity_id
_entity_poly.type
_entity_poly.pdbx_seq_one_letter_code
_entity_poly.pdbx_strand_id
1 'polypeptide(L)'
;MPMFLISIILLTAWFSFARKRASSLQAEKSETFWENESKANNTRKTSLECLDYITIPLNLRSISNDCKDSFVVEYCNKLNMLSEKKIVNLTGISNTDLKSNYGTANLSILTQYDQNFTDLAQTLNNLGKRLYELDERSLSINVLEFAVSCKSDISHTYKLLSKLYIDTNQPEKIEDLKQTASSLNSLMKQSILRYLESVK
;
A
#
# COMPACT_ATOMS: atom_id res chain seq x y z
N MET A 1 45.02 -16.01 -35.59
CA MET A 1 45.31 -14.60 -35.25
C MET A 1 44.35 -13.59 -35.92
N PRO A 2 44.14 -13.54 -37.25
CA PRO A 2 43.29 -12.50 -37.87
C PRO A 2 41.79 -12.63 -37.55
N MET A 3 41.26 -13.85 -37.41
CA MET A 3 39.84 -14.08 -37.05
C MET A 3 39.47 -13.54 -35.67
N PHE A 4 40.39 -13.59 -34.69
CA PHE A 4 40.14 -13.06 -33.35
C PHE A 4 40.02 -11.53 -33.35
N LEU A 5 40.85 -10.82 -34.12
CA LEU A 5 40.76 -9.37 -34.26
C LEU A 5 39.44 -8.92 -34.90
N ILE A 6 38.99 -9.63 -35.94
CA ILE A 6 37.69 -9.37 -36.57
C ILE A 6 36.54 -9.57 -35.58
N SER A 7 36.56 -10.63 -34.77
CA SER A 7 35.53 -10.86 -33.75
C SER A 7 35.51 -9.77 -32.66
N ILE A 8 36.66 -9.26 -32.24
CA ILE A 8 36.77 -8.16 -31.26
C ILE A 8 36.23 -6.85 -31.84
N ILE A 9 36.54 -6.56 -33.11
CA ILE A 9 36.03 -5.37 -33.80
C ILE A 9 34.51 -5.44 -33.93
N LEU A 10 33.95 -6.59 -34.34
CA LEU A 10 32.50 -6.78 -34.41
C LEU A 10 31.82 -6.65 -33.04
N LEU A 11 32.42 -7.22 -31.99
CA LEU A 11 31.89 -7.17 -30.63
C LEU A 11 31.90 -5.74 -30.06
N THR A 12 32.98 -4.99 -30.27
CA THR A 12 33.09 -3.59 -29.82
C THR A 12 32.16 -2.65 -30.58
N ALA A 13 31.98 -2.86 -31.89
CA ALA A 13 31.00 -2.14 -32.70
C ALA A 13 29.57 -2.43 -32.25
N TRP A 14 29.22 -3.70 -32.03
CA TRP A 14 27.93 -4.11 -31.49
C TRP A 14 27.66 -3.50 -30.11
N PHE A 15 28.63 -3.57 -29.20
CA PHE A 15 28.52 -3.01 -27.85
C PHE A 15 28.30 -1.48 -27.87
N SER A 16 29.00 -0.77 -28.76
CA SER A 16 28.84 0.67 -28.94
C SER A 16 27.45 1.02 -29.49
N PHE A 17 26.94 0.26 -30.46
CA PHE A 17 25.58 0.40 -30.98
C PHE A 17 24.53 0.13 -29.89
N ALA A 18 24.69 -0.95 -29.13
CA ALA A 18 23.80 -1.30 -28.02
C ALA A 18 23.77 -0.20 -26.95
N ARG A 19 24.93 0.36 -26.59
CA ARG A 19 25.02 1.51 -25.66
C ARG A 19 24.32 2.76 -26.19
N LYS A 20 24.52 3.11 -27.46
CA LYS A 20 23.88 4.28 -28.06
C LYS A 20 22.36 4.13 -28.09
N ARG A 21 21.87 2.94 -28.45
CA ARG A 21 20.43 2.62 -28.41
C ARG A 21 19.86 2.66 -26.99
N ALA A 22 20.56 2.07 -26.02
CA ALA A 22 20.15 2.15 -24.61
C ALA A 22 20.11 3.59 -24.10
N SER A 23 21.11 4.40 -24.46
CA SER A 23 21.17 5.82 -24.12
C SER A 23 20.05 6.64 -24.76
N SER A 24 19.70 6.38 -26.02
CA SER A 24 18.60 7.10 -26.68
C SER A 24 17.25 6.74 -26.05
N LEU A 25 17.03 5.45 -25.77
CA LEU A 25 15.83 4.99 -25.05
C LEU A 25 15.72 5.60 -23.66
N GLN A 26 16.85 5.79 -22.96
CA GLN A 26 16.87 6.44 -21.65
C GLN A 26 16.60 7.94 -21.76
N ALA A 27 17.13 8.61 -22.78
CA ALA A 27 16.86 10.03 -23.04
C ALA A 27 15.38 10.27 -23.34
N GLU A 28 14.77 9.47 -24.22
CA GLU A 28 13.35 9.55 -24.56
C GLU A 28 12.45 9.32 -23.33
N LYS A 29 12.77 8.31 -22.50
CA LYS A 29 12.07 8.08 -21.22
C LYS A 29 12.22 9.26 -20.25
N SER A 30 13.39 9.89 -20.21
CA SER A 30 13.60 11.05 -19.36
C SER A 30 12.81 12.26 -19.86
N GLU A 31 12.82 12.52 -21.16
CA GLU A 31 12.10 13.63 -21.78
C GLU A 31 10.59 13.48 -21.55
N THR A 32 10.03 12.32 -21.85
CA THR A 32 8.61 12.02 -21.59
C THR A 32 8.24 12.17 -20.11
N PHE A 33 9.11 11.74 -19.18
CA PHE A 33 8.91 11.98 -17.75
C PHE A 33 8.87 13.47 -17.42
N TRP A 34 9.84 14.27 -17.89
CA TRP A 34 9.91 15.70 -17.62
C TRP A 34 8.74 16.47 -18.24
N GLU A 35 8.29 16.08 -19.43
CA GLU A 35 7.09 16.64 -20.06
C GLU A 35 5.83 16.37 -19.23
N ASN A 36 5.63 15.13 -18.79
CA ASN A 36 4.48 14.75 -17.97
C ASN A 36 4.51 15.47 -16.62
N GLU A 37 5.68 15.54 -15.99
CA GLU A 37 5.89 16.26 -14.75
C GLU A 37 5.61 17.76 -14.90
N SER A 38 6.07 18.37 -15.99
CA SER A 38 5.78 19.77 -16.32
C SER A 38 4.28 20.02 -16.51
N LYS A 39 3.58 19.15 -17.26
CA LYS A 39 2.12 19.22 -17.43
C LYS A 39 1.40 19.08 -16.09
N ALA A 40 1.78 18.10 -15.29
CA ALA A 40 1.20 17.85 -13.96
C ALA A 40 1.35 19.08 -13.05
N ASN A 41 2.54 19.69 -13.01
CA ASN A 41 2.82 20.86 -12.18
C ASN A 41 1.95 22.08 -12.52
N ASN A 42 1.46 22.18 -13.76
CA ASN A 42 0.59 23.26 -14.24
C ASN A 42 -0.91 22.96 -14.09
N THR A 43 -1.28 21.82 -13.50
CA THR A 43 -2.68 21.44 -13.32
C THR A 43 -3.34 22.30 -12.24
N ARG A 44 -4.52 22.83 -12.55
CA ARG A 44 -5.32 23.64 -11.62
C ARG A 44 -5.82 22.79 -10.45
N LYS A 45 -6.08 23.44 -9.33
CA LYS A 45 -6.70 22.80 -8.16
C LYS A 45 -8.08 22.24 -8.53
N THR A 46 -8.31 20.98 -8.20
CA THR A 46 -9.60 20.28 -8.38
C THR A 46 -10.26 20.00 -7.02
N SER A 47 -11.57 19.74 -7.02
CA SER A 47 -12.27 19.25 -5.83
C SER A 47 -11.72 17.89 -5.37
N LEU A 48 -11.76 17.64 -4.06
CA LEU A 48 -11.34 16.37 -3.44
C LEU A 48 -12.55 15.56 -2.94
N GLU A 49 -13.78 15.96 -3.26
CA GLU A 49 -15.00 15.29 -2.78
C GLU A 49 -15.17 13.87 -3.29
N CYS A 50 -14.63 13.57 -4.48
CA CYS A 50 -14.72 12.25 -5.11
C CYS A 50 -13.68 11.23 -4.60
N LEU A 51 -12.90 11.56 -3.57
CA LEU A 51 -11.94 10.62 -2.99
C LEU A 51 -12.66 9.55 -2.16
N ASP A 52 -12.09 8.34 -2.15
CA ASP A 52 -12.56 7.22 -1.34
C ASP A 52 -12.16 7.40 0.13
N TYR A 53 -12.94 8.19 0.87
CA TYR A 53 -12.70 8.46 2.28
C TYR A 53 -12.99 7.24 3.16
N ILE A 54 -12.04 6.91 4.02
CA ILE A 54 -12.17 5.83 5.01
C ILE A 54 -12.82 6.37 6.28
N THR A 55 -13.88 5.69 6.74
CA THR A 55 -14.54 5.98 8.02
C THR A 55 -14.25 4.85 9.00
N ILE A 56 -13.72 5.20 10.19
CA ILE A 56 -13.38 4.21 11.21
C ILE A 56 -14.65 3.78 11.97
N PRO A 57 -15.00 2.48 11.98
CA PRO A 57 -16.16 1.96 12.69
C PRO A 57 -16.13 2.25 14.19
N LEU A 58 -17.29 2.52 14.79
CA LEU A 58 -17.39 2.78 16.23
C LEU A 58 -17.00 1.57 17.08
N ASN A 59 -17.38 0.36 16.66
CA ASN A 59 -17.06 -0.88 17.40
C ASN A 59 -15.55 -1.06 17.62
N LEU A 60 -14.71 -0.70 16.64
CA LEU A 60 -13.25 -0.78 16.78
C LEU A 60 -12.69 0.24 17.77
N ARG A 61 -13.30 1.42 17.83
CA ARG A 61 -12.90 2.51 18.74
C ARG A 61 -13.31 2.24 20.19
N SER A 62 -14.32 1.39 20.39
CA SER A 62 -14.87 1.05 21.70
C SER A 62 -14.32 -0.24 22.30
N ILE A 63 -13.37 -0.93 21.66
CA ILE A 63 -12.77 -2.17 22.18
C ILE A 63 -12.15 -1.96 23.57
N SER A 64 -11.57 -0.79 23.83
CA SER A 64 -10.98 -0.43 25.12
C SER A 64 -11.99 -0.30 26.28
N ASN A 65 -13.30 -0.32 25.99
CA ASN A 65 -14.33 -0.36 27.03
C ASN A 65 -14.30 -1.69 27.77
N ASP A 66 -14.10 -2.79 27.04
CA ASP A 66 -14.13 -4.16 27.56
C ASP A 66 -12.73 -4.71 27.82
N CYS A 67 -11.72 -4.30 27.03
CA CYS A 67 -10.33 -4.71 27.20
C CYS A 67 -9.47 -3.57 27.76
N LYS A 68 -8.97 -3.74 29.00
CA LYS A 68 -8.18 -2.71 29.72
C LYS A 68 -6.67 -2.83 29.57
N ASP A 69 -6.18 -3.65 28.64
CA ASP A 69 -4.76 -3.70 28.31
C ASP A 69 -4.25 -2.32 27.87
N SER A 70 -3.09 -1.90 28.38
CA SER A 70 -2.57 -0.54 28.17
C SER A 70 -2.34 -0.23 26.69
N PHE A 71 -1.84 -1.21 25.92
CA PHE A 71 -1.61 -1.03 24.49
C PHE A 71 -2.92 -0.99 23.71
N VAL A 72 -3.91 -1.82 24.06
CA VAL A 72 -5.24 -1.78 23.45
C VAL A 72 -5.90 -0.41 23.65
N VAL A 73 -5.83 0.14 24.88
CA VAL A 73 -6.34 1.49 25.18
C VAL A 73 -5.62 2.55 24.35
N GLU A 74 -4.30 2.50 24.25
CA GLU A 74 -3.50 3.42 23.44
C GLU A 74 -3.92 3.40 21.96
N TYR A 75 -4.03 2.21 21.37
CA TYR A 75 -4.44 2.07 19.97
C TYR A 75 -5.89 2.55 19.76
N CYS A 76 -6.82 2.24 20.66
CA CYS A 76 -8.20 2.74 20.56
C CYS A 76 -8.26 4.28 20.65
N ASN A 77 -7.45 4.89 21.52
CA ASN A 77 -7.33 6.35 21.59
C ASN A 77 -6.78 6.94 20.29
N LYS A 78 -5.77 6.30 19.70
CA LYS A 78 -5.24 6.70 18.38
C LYS A 78 -6.30 6.57 17.29
N LEU A 79 -7.10 5.50 17.27
CA LEU A 79 -8.24 5.34 16.35
C LEU A 79 -9.30 6.44 16.54
N ASN A 80 -9.59 6.84 17.78
CA ASN A 80 -10.49 7.97 18.06
C ASN A 80 -9.95 9.27 17.46
N MET A 81 -8.68 9.60 17.70
CA MET A 81 -8.04 10.80 17.12
C MET A 81 -8.01 10.77 15.58
N LEU A 82 -7.80 9.59 14.98
CA LEU A 82 -7.81 9.43 13.53
C LEU A 82 -9.23 9.55 12.95
N SER A 83 -10.27 9.17 13.70
CA SER A 83 -11.66 9.24 13.23
C SER A 83 -12.17 10.66 13.01
N GLU A 84 -11.49 11.66 13.57
CA GLU A 84 -11.75 13.08 13.35
C GLU A 84 -11.04 13.66 12.12
N LYS A 85 -10.19 12.86 11.46
CA LYS A 85 -9.36 13.27 10.33
C LYS A 85 -9.87 12.68 9.02
N LYS A 86 -9.48 13.32 7.91
CA LYS A 86 -9.68 12.78 6.57
C LYS A 86 -8.59 11.77 6.26
N ILE A 87 -9.01 10.58 5.82
CA ILE A 87 -8.16 9.43 5.58
C ILE A 87 -8.48 8.90 4.18
N VAL A 88 -7.45 8.79 3.34
CA VAL A 88 -7.57 8.23 1.99
C VAL A 88 -6.33 7.39 1.74
N ASN A 89 -6.51 6.18 1.23
CA ASN A 89 -5.39 5.33 0.83
C ASN A 89 -4.90 5.77 -0.55
N LEU A 90 -3.74 6.42 -0.62
CA LEU A 90 -3.10 6.85 -1.87
C LEU A 90 -1.87 6.00 -2.20
N THR A 91 -1.73 4.82 -1.55
CA THR A 91 -0.60 3.92 -1.73
C THR A 91 -0.39 3.59 -3.21
N GLY A 92 0.86 3.77 -3.66
CA GLY A 92 1.29 3.46 -5.03
C GLY A 92 0.84 4.48 -6.09
N ILE A 93 0.18 5.58 -5.72
CA ILE A 93 -0.13 6.68 -6.65
C ILE A 93 1.05 7.64 -6.66
N SER A 94 1.58 7.97 -7.83
CA SER A 94 2.74 8.86 -7.94
C SER A 94 2.35 10.33 -7.68
N ASN A 95 3.31 11.14 -7.23
CA ASN A 95 3.08 12.58 -7.10
C ASN A 95 2.69 13.23 -8.43
N THR A 96 3.24 12.76 -9.55
CA THR A 96 2.88 13.26 -10.88
C THR A 96 1.42 12.95 -11.20
N ASP A 97 0.92 11.77 -10.85
CA ASP A 97 -0.49 11.39 -11.04
C ASP A 97 -1.41 12.19 -10.10
N LEU A 98 -1.02 12.36 -8.83
CA LEU A 98 -1.79 13.18 -7.87
C LEU A 98 -1.90 14.62 -8.35
N LYS A 99 -0.81 15.20 -8.85
CA LYS A 99 -0.80 16.56 -9.42
C LYS A 99 -1.66 16.64 -10.67
N SER A 100 -1.59 15.65 -11.55
CA SER A 100 -2.40 15.60 -12.77
C SER A 100 -3.90 15.48 -12.49
N ASN A 101 -4.29 14.74 -11.46
CA ASN A 101 -5.71 14.50 -11.15
C ASN A 101 -6.31 15.60 -10.25
N TYR A 102 -5.54 16.09 -9.28
CA TYR A 102 -6.05 16.95 -8.22
C TYR A 102 -5.41 18.34 -8.18
N GLY A 103 -4.38 18.59 -8.99
CA GLY A 103 -3.64 19.84 -9.03
C GLY A 103 -2.55 19.95 -7.96
N THR A 104 -1.47 20.65 -8.29
CA THR A 104 -0.30 20.84 -7.42
C THR A 104 -0.65 21.46 -6.07
N ALA A 105 -1.62 22.37 -6.03
CA ALA A 105 -2.05 23.02 -4.80
C ALA A 105 -2.68 22.06 -3.76
N ASN A 106 -3.15 20.88 -4.19
CA ASN A 106 -3.72 19.86 -3.30
C ASN A 106 -2.67 18.86 -2.79
N LEU A 107 -1.42 18.89 -3.28
CA LEU A 107 -0.46 17.84 -2.95
C LEU A 107 -0.19 17.77 -1.44
N SER A 108 -0.03 18.91 -0.77
CA SER A 108 0.20 18.96 0.68
C SER A 108 -0.93 18.32 1.50
N ILE A 109 -2.19 18.61 1.14
CA ILE A 109 -3.34 18.04 1.86
C ILE A 109 -3.55 16.55 1.54
N LEU A 110 -3.27 16.12 0.31
CA LEU A 110 -3.30 14.70 -0.08
C LEU A 110 -2.22 13.90 0.65
N THR A 111 -1.01 14.44 0.79
CA THR A 111 0.05 13.85 1.62
C THR A 111 -0.40 13.71 3.08
N GLN A 112 -1.12 14.69 3.62
CA GLN A 112 -1.67 14.58 4.98
C GLN A 112 -2.72 13.46 5.09
N TYR A 113 -3.60 13.31 4.09
CA TYR A 113 -4.61 12.26 4.07
C TYR A 113 -3.98 10.86 4.00
N ASP A 114 -2.94 10.70 3.19
CA ASP A 114 -2.18 9.46 3.05
C ASP A 114 -1.36 9.13 4.30
N GLN A 115 -0.78 10.14 4.96
CA GLN A 115 -0.12 9.95 6.25
C GLN A 115 -1.12 9.47 7.32
N ASN A 116 -2.33 10.03 7.36
CA ASN A 116 -3.37 9.54 8.27
C ASN A 116 -3.75 8.08 7.95
N PHE A 117 -3.72 7.67 6.68
CA PHE A 117 -3.95 6.28 6.29
C PHE A 117 -2.80 5.36 6.75
N THR A 118 -1.56 5.80 6.60
CA THR A 118 -0.38 5.07 7.09
C THR A 118 -0.48 4.84 8.61
N ASP A 119 -0.80 5.90 9.36
CA ASP A 119 -1.04 5.82 10.81
C ASP A 119 -2.17 4.83 11.15
N LEU A 120 -3.28 4.87 10.39
CA LEU A 120 -4.42 3.96 10.57
C LEU A 120 -4.02 2.50 10.34
N ALA A 121 -3.38 2.21 9.20
CA ALA A 121 -2.97 0.85 8.83
C ALA A 121 -2.03 0.25 9.89
N GLN A 122 -1.05 1.02 10.37
CA GLN A 122 -0.15 0.58 11.44
C GLN A 122 -0.89 0.35 12.76
N THR A 123 -1.78 1.27 13.13
CA THR A 123 -2.58 1.17 14.36
C THR A 123 -3.44 -0.09 14.35
N LEU A 124 -4.14 -0.38 13.25
CA LEU A 124 -4.99 -1.57 13.12
C LEU A 124 -4.16 -2.86 13.14
N ASN A 125 -3.03 -2.91 12.43
CA ASN A 125 -2.14 -4.08 12.46
C ASN A 125 -1.65 -4.37 13.90
N ASN A 126 -1.22 -3.33 14.62
CA ASN A 126 -0.69 -3.48 15.97
C ASN A 126 -1.79 -3.83 16.98
N LEU A 127 -2.97 -3.22 16.86
CA LEU A 127 -4.13 -3.55 17.69
C LEU A 127 -4.58 -4.99 17.46
N GLY A 128 -4.73 -5.41 16.20
CA GLY A 128 -5.11 -6.78 15.85
C GLY A 128 -4.09 -7.80 16.37
N LYS A 129 -2.79 -7.51 16.24
CA LYS A 129 -1.72 -8.32 16.83
C LYS A 129 -1.84 -8.41 18.36
N ARG A 130 -2.05 -7.27 19.03
CA ARG A 130 -2.14 -7.22 20.49
C ARG A 130 -3.34 -8.01 21.02
N LEU A 131 -4.50 -7.89 20.36
CA LEU A 131 -5.69 -8.66 20.70
C LEU A 131 -5.45 -10.16 20.52
N TYR A 132 -4.74 -10.56 19.47
CA TYR A 132 -4.34 -11.97 19.30
C TYR A 132 -3.44 -12.47 20.44
N GLU A 133 -2.47 -11.67 20.89
CA GLU A 133 -1.59 -12.00 22.03
C GLU A 133 -2.35 -12.16 23.36
N LEU A 134 -3.52 -11.51 23.48
CA LEU A 134 -4.43 -11.61 24.64
C LEU A 134 -5.47 -12.73 24.50
N ASP A 135 -5.38 -13.55 23.45
CA ASP A 135 -6.35 -14.60 23.08
C ASP A 135 -7.76 -14.06 22.72
N GLU A 136 -7.89 -12.75 22.46
CA GLU A 136 -9.10 -12.08 22.00
C GLU A 136 -9.31 -12.26 20.49
N ARG A 137 -9.44 -13.53 20.05
CA ARG A 137 -9.41 -13.91 18.62
C ARG A 137 -10.48 -13.24 17.78
N SER A 138 -11.72 -13.14 18.28
CA SER A 138 -12.84 -12.53 17.56
C SER A 138 -12.59 -11.03 17.30
N LEU A 139 -12.10 -10.31 18.31
CA LEU A 139 -11.76 -8.89 18.18
C LEU A 139 -10.55 -8.69 17.26
N SER A 140 -9.54 -9.56 17.36
CA SER A 140 -8.38 -9.54 16.46
C SER A 140 -8.81 -9.71 15.00
N ILE A 141 -9.65 -10.69 14.70
CA ILE A 141 -10.20 -10.92 13.36
C ILE A 141 -10.92 -9.66 12.86
N ASN A 142 -11.82 -9.08 13.65
CA ASN A 142 -12.60 -7.90 13.26
C ASN A 142 -11.70 -6.69 12.90
N VAL A 143 -10.69 -6.41 13.73
CA VAL A 143 -9.73 -5.33 13.48
C VAL A 143 -8.93 -5.57 12.20
N LEU A 144 -8.45 -6.80 11.98
CA LEU A 144 -7.63 -7.15 10.82
C LEU A 144 -8.46 -7.22 9.53
N GLU A 145 -9.71 -7.70 9.60
CA GLU A 145 -10.68 -7.65 8.50
C GLU A 145 -10.91 -6.21 8.05
N PHE A 146 -11.09 -5.28 9.00
CA PHE A 146 -11.23 -3.86 8.68
C PHE A 146 -9.95 -3.30 8.03
N ALA A 147 -8.76 -3.65 8.53
CA ALA A 147 -7.49 -3.23 7.93
C ALA A 147 -7.35 -3.70 6.47
N VAL A 148 -7.74 -4.94 6.18
CA VAL A 148 -7.76 -5.51 4.82
C VAL A 148 -8.80 -4.80 3.95
N SER A 149 -10.01 -4.52 4.47
CA SER A 149 -11.04 -3.78 3.73
C SER A 149 -10.61 -2.36 3.34
N CYS A 150 -9.75 -1.73 4.14
CA CYS A 150 -9.13 -0.43 3.84
C CYS A 150 -7.97 -0.53 2.83
N LYS A 151 -7.70 -1.73 2.30
CA LYS A 151 -6.57 -2.03 1.41
C LYS A 151 -5.21 -1.71 2.05
N SER A 152 -5.06 -1.99 3.34
CA SER A 152 -3.73 -2.01 3.97
C SER A 152 -2.82 -2.99 3.22
N ASP A 153 -1.56 -2.62 3.04
CA ASP A 153 -0.53 -3.43 2.39
C ASP A 153 0.49 -4.02 3.38
N ILE A 154 0.19 -3.96 4.68
CA ILE A 154 1.03 -4.54 5.73
C ILE A 154 0.91 -6.07 5.66
N SER A 155 1.99 -6.76 5.28
CA SER A 155 1.96 -8.21 5.10
C SER A 155 1.63 -8.97 6.38
N HIS A 156 2.00 -8.45 7.55
CA HIS A 156 1.67 -9.08 8.83
C HIS A 156 0.16 -9.20 9.05
N THR A 157 -0.62 -8.20 8.63
CA THR A 157 -2.08 -8.21 8.69
C THR A 157 -2.66 -9.45 8.01
N TYR A 158 -2.28 -9.69 6.74
CA TYR A 158 -2.76 -10.83 5.97
C TYR A 158 -2.28 -12.17 6.55
N LYS A 159 -1.02 -12.23 7.00
CA LYS A 159 -0.45 -13.43 7.60
C LYS A 159 -1.22 -13.84 8.85
N LEU A 160 -1.38 -12.91 9.79
CA LEU A 160 -2.08 -13.18 11.03
C LEU A 160 -3.56 -13.50 10.80
N LEU A 161 -4.23 -12.76 9.92
CA LEU A 161 -5.64 -13.00 9.63
C LEU A 161 -5.88 -14.36 8.98
N SER A 162 -5.02 -14.78 8.03
CA SER A 162 -5.13 -16.11 7.42
C SER A 162 -4.94 -17.24 8.45
N LYS A 163 -4.01 -17.07 9.40
CA LYS A 163 -3.82 -18.00 10.51
C LYS A 163 -5.07 -18.07 11.39
N LEU A 164 -5.62 -16.91 11.76
CA LEU A 164 -6.83 -16.83 12.57
C LEU A 164 -8.04 -17.48 11.89
N TYR A 165 -8.18 -17.36 10.57
CA TYR A 165 -9.23 -18.05 9.83
C TYR A 165 -9.08 -19.57 9.87
N ILE A 166 -7.87 -20.11 9.72
CA ILE A 166 -7.64 -21.55 9.88
C ILE A 166 -7.95 -21.99 11.31
N ASP A 167 -7.41 -21.27 12.30
CA ASP A 167 -7.57 -21.59 13.72
C ASP A 167 -9.04 -21.51 14.18
N THR A 168 -9.89 -20.76 13.46
CA THR A 168 -11.33 -20.62 13.72
C THR A 168 -12.22 -21.38 12.73
N ASN A 169 -11.64 -22.31 11.96
CA ASN A 169 -12.35 -23.18 11.01
C ASN A 169 -13.14 -22.43 9.93
N GLN A 170 -12.56 -21.34 9.41
CA GLN A 170 -13.06 -20.52 8.30
C GLN A 170 -12.03 -20.39 7.14
N PRO A 171 -11.39 -21.49 6.67
CA PRO A 171 -10.35 -21.40 5.64
C PRO A 171 -10.85 -20.84 4.30
N GLU A 172 -12.15 -20.92 4.02
CA GLU A 172 -12.78 -20.35 2.83
C GLU A 172 -12.55 -18.85 2.67
N LYS A 173 -12.42 -18.11 3.78
CA LYS A 173 -12.16 -16.66 3.78
C LYS A 173 -10.75 -16.30 3.29
N ILE A 174 -9.85 -17.26 3.13
CA ILE A 174 -8.52 -17.01 2.56
C ILE A 174 -8.63 -16.57 1.10
N GLU A 175 -9.62 -17.04 0.34
CA GLU A 175 -9.84 -16.60 -1.04
C GLU A 175 -10.23 -15.12 -1.11
N ASP A 176 -11.04 -14.63 -0.16
CA ASP A 176 -11.38 -13.20 -0.05
C ASP A 176 -10.13 -12.34 0.24
N LEU A 177 -9.20 -12.87 1.06
CA LEU A 177 -7.91 -12.22 1.30
C LEU A 177 -7.06 -12.15 0.02
N LYS A 178 -7.03 -13.22 -0.78
CA LYS A 178 -6.31 -13.25 -2.05
C LYS A 178 -6.93 -12.26 -3.04
N GLN A 179 -8.25 -12.22 -3.14
CA GLN A 179 -8.96 -11.26 -4.00
C GLN A 179 -8.61 -9.82 -3.60
N THR A 180 -8.68 -9.50 -2.31
CA THR A 180 -8.36 -8.16 -1.82
C THR A 180 -6.88 -7.82 -2.05
N ALA A 181 -5.96 -8.74 -1.71
CA ALA A 181 -4.53 -8.59 -1.94
C ALA A 181 -4.18 -8.38 -3.42
N SER A 182 -4.91 -9.04 -4.33
CA SER A 182 -4.73 -8.88 -5.77
C SER A 182 -5.10 -7.47 -6.27
N SER A 183 -5.95 -6.75 -5.55
CA SER A 183 -6.36 -5.38 -5.88
C SER A 183 -5.43 -4.30 -5.35
N LEU A 184 -4.41 -4.67 -4.54
CA LEU A 184 -3.49 -3.70 -3.92
C LEU A 184 -2.61 -3.02 -4.98
N ASN A 185 -2.49 -1.70 -4.86
CA ASN A 185 -1.50 -0.90 -5.58
C ASN A 185 -0.22 -0.74 -4.75
N SER A 186 0.41 -1.85 -4.36
CA SER A 186 1.59 -1.85 -3.50
C SER A 186 2.65 -2.84 -3.97
N LEU A 187 3.92 -2.51 -3.70
CA LEU A 187 5.06 -3.43 -3.90
C LEU A 187 4.94 -4.71 -3.06
N MET A 188 4.16 -4.66 -1.96
CA MET A 188 3.92 -5.81 -1.09
C MET A 188 2.89 -6.79 -1.65
N LYS A 189 2.13 -6.41 -2.69
CA LYS A 189 1.10 -7.27 -3.31
C LYS A 189 1.60 -8.69 -3.61
N GLN A 190 2.72 -8.79 -4.33
CA GLN A 190 3.22 -10.11 -4.76
C GLN A 190 3.80 -10.94 -3.61
N SER A 191 4.33 -10.31 -2.55
CA SER A 191 4.80 -11.05 -1.38
C SER A 191 3.64 -11.56 -0.53
N ILE A 192 2.56 -10.78 -0.41
CA ILE A 192 1.33 -11.17 0.28
C ILE A 192 0.64 -12.31 -0.45
N LEU A 193 0.42 -12.19 -1.77
CA LEU A 193 -0.23 -13.24 -2.57
C LEU A 193 0.52 -14.56 -2.49
N ARG A 194 1.84 -14.55 -2.71
CA ARG A 194 2.67 -15.77 -2.60
C ARG A 194 2.55 -16.44 -1.24
N TYR A 195 2.47 -15.65 -0.17
CA TYR A 195 2.23 -16.20 1.16
C TYR A 195 0.84 -16.85 1.23
N LEU A 196 -0.23 -16.15 0.86
CA LEU A 196 -1.60 -16.67 0.93
C LEU A 196 -1.82 -17.91 0.05
N GLU A 197 -1.13 -18.01 -1.09
CA GLU A 197 -1.12 -19.21 -1.95
C GLU A 197 -0.45 -20.42 -1.30
N SER A 198 0.51 -20.19 -0.38
CA SER A 198 1.20 -21.26 0.35
C SER A 198 0.43 -21.77 1.57
N VAL A 199 -0.59 -21.02 2.01
CA VAL A 199 -1.45 -21.40 3.13
C VAL A 199 -2.36 -22.54 2.66
N LYS A 200 -2.45 -23.63 3.44
CA LYS A 200 -3.23 -24.84 3.15
C LYS A 200 -4.42 -24.95 4.07
#